data_AF-A0A522LDY5-F1
#
_entry.id   AF-A0A522LDY5-F1
#
_cell.length_a   1.000
_cell.length_b   1.000
_cell.length_c   1.000
_cell.angle_alpha   90.00
_cell.angle_beta   90.00
_cell.angle_gamma   90.00
#
_symmetry.space_group_name_H-M   'P 1'
#
loop_
_entity.id
_entity.type
_entity.pdbx_description
1 polymer ?
#
loop_
_entity_poly.entity_id
_entity_poly.type
_entity_poly.pdbx_seq_one_letter_code
_entity_poly.pdbx_strand_id
1 'polypeptide(L)'
;MAILKDRINVWLAAGGMGIAGFLHLWIVPEHWEHTPAHGIFFLFLGIVQLVWVIFLLKGNSLFVQKLGMILAASSILLWVLTITLPAPFEDSREEVDAIGIAVKLFELASVIGLVNMMRLTLGSKSRLIRVVVIQIILAFVIAVAAYTAGRASESLFPELREETQELHHY
;
A
#
# COMPACT_ATOMS: atom_id res chain seq x y z
N MET A 1 -31.31 7.05 -6.08
CA MET A 1 -30.03 7.12 -6.85
C MET A 1 -28.81 7.48 -5.98
N ALA A 2 -28.92 8.39 -4.99
CA ALA A 2 -27.80 8.76 -4.12
C ALA A 2 -27.31 7.61 -3.20
N ILE A 3 -28.23 6.89 -2.56
CA ILE A 3 -27.93 5.74 -1.68
C ILE A 3 -27.18 4.61 -2.42
N LEU A 4 -27.53 4.35 -3.68
CA LEU A 4 -26.87 3.33 -4.48
C LEU A 4 -25.42 3.72 -4.83
N LYS A 5 -25.18 5.00 -5.14
CA LYS A 5 -23.84 5.52 -5.43
C LYS A 5 -22.91 5.46 -4.21
N ASP A 6 -23.44 5.71 -3.01
CA ASP A 6 -22.68 5.55 -1.77
C ASP A 6 -22.24 4.10 -1.57
N ARG A 7 -23.14 3.13 -1.80
CA ARG A 7 -22.80 1.71 -1.68
C ARG A 7 -21.73 1.28 -2.69
N ILE A 8 -21.82 1.75 -3.94
CA ILE A 8 -20.81 1.43 -4.96
C ILE A 8 -19.43 1.93 -4.55
N ASN A 9 -19.32 3.16 -4.05
CA ASN A 9 -18.01 3.69 -3.65
C ASN A 9 -17.42 2.95 -2.44
N VAL A 10 -18.28 2.56 -1.47
CA VAL A 10 -17.84 1.72 -0.33
C VAL A 10 -17.33 0.37 -0.83
N TRP A 11 -18.04 -0.29 -1.74
CA TRP A 11 -17.59 -1.58 -2.30
C TRP A 11 -16.33 -1.45 -3.14
N LEU A 12 -16.18 -0.36 -3.89
CA LEU A 12 -14.97 -0.08 -4.64
C LEU A 12 -13.77 0.15 -3.71
N ALA A 13 -13.95 0.94 -2.65
CA ALA A 13 -12.94 1.22 -1.64
C ALA A 13 -12.53 -0.04 -0.85
N ALA A 14 -13.53 -0.73 -0.28
CA ALA A 14 -13.34 -1.93 0.53
C ALA A 14 -12.85 -3.11 -0.30
N GLY A 15 -13.44 -3.33 -1.49
CA GLY A 15 -13.06 -4.42 -2.39
C GLY A 15 -11.65 -4.24 -2.94
N GLY A 16 -11.29 -3.04 -3.40
CA GLY A 16 -9.94 -2.73 -3.84
C GLY A 16 -8.90 -2.95 -2.73
N MET A 17 -9.12 -2.36 -1.56
CA MET A 17 -8.19 -2.52 -0.43
C MET A 17 -8.13 -3.97 0.07
N GLY A 18 -9.27 -4.67 0.10
CA GLY A 18 -9.35 -6.05 0.59
C GLY A 18 -8.64 -7.03 -0.32
N ILE A 19 -8.81 -6.89 -1.64
CA ILE A 19 -8.11 -7.73 -2.62
C ILE A 19 -6.61 -7.43 -2.60
N ALA A 20 -6.22 -6.15 -2.56
CA ALA A 20 -4.81 -5.77 -2.42
C ALA A 20 -4.18 -6.37 -1.15
N GLY A 21 -4.87 -6.26 -0.02
CA GLY A 21 -4.40 -6.82 1.25
C GLY A 21 -4.25 -8.33 1.21
N PHE A 22 -5.21 -9.04 0.61
CA PHE A 22 -5.11 -10.48 0.40
C PHE A 22 -3.93 -10.86 -0.50
N LEU A 23 -3.73 -10.16 -1.61
CA LEU A 23 -2.62 -10.41 -2.53
C LEU A 23 -1.26 -10.14 -1.87
N HIS A 24 -1.12 -9.09 -1.06
CA HIS A 24 0.09 -8.88 -0.26
C HIS A 24 0.37 -10.06 0.68
N LEU A 25 -0.66 -10.61 1.34
CA LEU A 25 -0.48 -11.81 2.18
C LEU A 25 -0.14 -13.06 1.37
N TRP A 26 -0.67 -13.16 0.16
CA TRP A 26 -0.46 -14.29 -0.73
C TRP A 26 1.00 -14.44 -1.17
N ILE A 27 1.68 -13.33 -1.43
CA ILE A 27 3.08 -13.30 -1.87
C ILE A 27 4.09 -13.40 -0.71
N VAL A 28 3.63 -13.41 0.55
CA VAL A 28 4.53 -13.48 1.73
C VAL A 28 5.48 -14.67 1.68
N PRO A 29 5.05 -15.92 1.39
CA PRO A 29 5.96 -17.06 1.41
C PRO A 29 7.10 -16.91 0.40
N GLU A 30 6.78 -16.45 -0.82
CA GLU A 30 7.76 -16.21 -1.88
C GLU A 30 8.79 -15.16 -1.46
N HIS A 31 8.35 -13.99 -0.99
CA HIS A 31 9.27 -12.96 -0.52
C HIS A 31 10.00 -13.35 0.76
N TRP A 32 9.43 -14.22 1.61
CA TRP A 32 10.11 -14.67 2.82
C TRP A 32 11.32 -15.54 2.50
N GLU A 33 11.22 -16.38 1.47
CA GLU A 33 12.32 -17.24 1.01
C GLU A 33 13.42 -16.44 0.31
N HIS A 34 13.07 -15.39 -0.44
CA HIS A 34 14.03 -14.54 -1.14
C HIS A 34 14.66 -13.48 -0.23
N THR A 35 13.83 -12.61 0.37
CA THR A 35 14.25 -11.47 1.19
C THR A 35 13.32 -11.34 2.40
N PRO A 36 13.64 -11.94 3.56
CA PRO A 36 12.74 -11.99 4.72
C PRO A 36 12.16 -10.63 5.16
N ALA A 37 12.91 -9.53 5.01
CA ALA A 37 12.41 -8.17 5.27
C ALA A 37 11.14 -7.83 4.46
N HIS A 38 11.09 -8.23 3.18
CA HIS A 38 9.96 -8.00 2.30
C HIS A 38 8.76 -8.85 2.72
N GLY A 39 8.99 -10.12 3.05
CA GLY A 39 7.95 -11.00 3.60
C GLY A 39 7.29 -10.39 4.85
N ILE A 40 8.07 -9.86 5.80
CA ILE A 40 7.56 -9.16 6.99
C ILE A 40 6.75 -7.92 6.60
N PHE A 41 7.27 -7.12 5.66
CA PHE A 41 6.60 -5.90 5.20
C PHE A 41 5.23 -6.22 4.58
N PHE A 42 5.17 -7.17 3.64
CA PHE A 42 3.92 -7.56 2.97
C PHE A 42 2.93 -8.19 3.94
N LEU A 43 3.40 -8.99 4.91
CA LEU A 43 2.56 -9.55 5.97
C LEU A 43 1.88 -8.44 6.77
N PHE A 44 2.67 -7.47 7.27
CA PHE A 44 2.14 -6.37 8.06
C PHE A 44 1.21 -5.48 7.26
N LEU A 45 1.61 -5.10 6.04
CA LEU A 45 0.82 -4.24 5.15
C LEU A 45 -0.52 -4.91 4.80
N GLY A 46 -0.50 -6.19 4.43
CA GLY A 46 -1.71 -6.95 4.12
C GLY A 46 -2.69 -7.01 5.29
N ILE A 47 -2.21 -7.29 6.51
CA ILE A 47 -3.03 -7.27 7.73
C ILE A 47 -3.63 -5.88 7.96
N VAL A 48 -2.82 -4.82 7.88
CA VAL A 48 -3.29 -3.45 8.10
C VAL A 48 -4.36 -3.05 7.07
N GLN A 49 -4.21 -3.45 5.81
CA GLN A 49 -5.21 -3.23 4.76
C GLN A 49 -6.53 -3.95 5.07
N LEU A 50 -6.49 -5.22 5.48
CA LEU A 50 -7.69 -5.97 5.85
C LEU A 50 -8.36 -5.42 7.11
N VAL A 51 -7.59 -5.04 8.13
CA VAL A 51 -8.10 -4.39 9.35
C VAL A 51 -8.78 -3.06 9.00
N TRP A 52 -8.19 -2.28 8.11
CA TRP A 52 -8.80 -1.04 7.64
C TRP A 52 -10.14 -1.29 6.93
N VAL A 53 -10.24 -2.35 6.11
CA VAL A 53 -11.51 -2.74 5.47
C VAL A 53 -12.59 -3.00 6.51
N ILE A 54 -12.27 -3.72 7.59
CA ILE A 54 -13.21 -3.97 8.69
C ILE A 54 -13.70 -2.66 9.30
N PHE A 55 -12.80 -1.69 9.54
CA PHE A 55 -13.19 -0.39 10.07
C PHE A 55 -14.08 0.39 9.12
N LEU A 56 -13.78 0.39 7.82
CA LEU A 56 -14.61 1.07 6.82
C LEU A 56 -16.03 0.48 6.78
N LEU A 57 -16.14 -0.86 6.80
CA LEU A 57 -17.43 -1.54 6.78
C LEU A 57 -18.25 -1.32 8.07
N LYS A 58 -17.58 -1.14 9.21
CA LYS A 58 -18.24 -0.79 10.49
C LYS A 58 -18.65 0.68 10.56
N GLY A 59 -17.97 1.58 9.86
CA GLY A 59 -18.29 3.00 9.87
C GLY A 59 -17.51 3.82 8.86
N ASN A 60 -18.21 4.67 8.12
CA ASN A 60 -17.63 5.48 7.05
C ASN A 60 -17.31 6.92 7.50
N SER A 61 -16.52 7.08 8.56
CA SER A 61 -16.10 8.42 8.98
C SER A 61 -15.05 9.01 8.03
N LEU A 62 -15.00 10.34 7.92
CA LEU A 62 -13.97 11.04 7.13
C LEU A 62 -12.55 10.66 7.59
N PHE A 63 -12.37 10.36 8.87
CA PHE A 63 -11.09 9.92 9.41
C PHE A 63 -10.67 8.55 8.84
N VAL A 64 -11.58 7.58 8.83
CA VAL A 64 -11.33 6.25 8.25
C VAL A 64 -11.02 6.37 6.75
N GLN A 65 -11.77 7.21 6.03
CA GLN A 65 -11.53 7.46 4.60
C GLN A 65 -10.12 8.02 4.35
N LYS A 66 -9.68 9.00 5.15
CA LYS A 66 -8.34 9.60 5.08
C LYS A 66 -7.24 8.57 5.33
N LEU A 67 -7.36 7.77 6.39
CA LEU A 67 -6.39 6.71 6.70
C LEU A 67 -6.24 5.70 5.56
N GLY A 68 -7.35 5.30 4.93
CA GLY A 68 -7.31 4.38 3.80
C GLY A 68 -6.60 4.98 2.59
N MET A 69 -6.83 6.27 2.34
CA MET A 69 -6.17 6.98 1.25
C MET A 69 -4.66 7.07 1.48
N ILE A 70 -4.23 7.38 2.71
CA ILE A 70 -2.80 7.38 3.07
C ILE A 70 -2.22 5.98 2.87
N LEU A 71 -2.88 4.94 3.38
CA LEU A 71 -2.41 3.55 3.30
C LEU A 71 -2.23 3.08 1.85
N ALA A 72 -3.26 3.21 1.00
CA ALA A 72 -3.18 2.80 -0.40
C ALA A 72 -2.18 3.66 -1.19
N ALA A 73 -2.22 4.99 -1.04
CA ALA A 73 -1.34 5.86 -1.81
C ALA A 73 0.13 5.71 -1.40
N SER A 74 0.43 5.50 -0.11
CA SER A 74 1.81 5.27 0.34
C SER A 74 2.36 3.94 -0.15
N SER A 75 1.55 2.89 -0.17
CA SER A 75 1.91 1.59 -0.77
C SER A 75 2.21 1.71 -2.26
N ILE A 76 1.38 2.42 -3.03
CA ILE A 76 1.62 2.68 -4.46
C ILE A 76 2.93 3.48 -4.65
N LEU A 77 3.11 4.55 -3.88
CA LEU A 77 4.30 5.41 -4.00
C LEU A 77 5.58 4.69 -3.58
N LEU A 78 5.52 3.85 -2.54
CA LEU A 78 6.64 3.04 -2.12
C LEU A 78 7.02 2.03 -3.20
N TRP A 79 6.05 1.36 -3.83
CA TRP A 79 6.32 0.49 -4.98
C TRP A 79 6.98 1.24 -6.14
N VAL A 80 6.54 2.47 -6.43
CA VAL A 80 7.23 3.32 -7.42
C VAL A 80 8.68 3.59 -7.02
N LEU A 81 8.98 3.79 -5.74
CA LEU A 81 10.36 3.94 -5.27
C LEU A 81 11.16 2.65 -5.47
N THR A 82 10.61 1.48 -5.16
CA THR A 82 11.35 0.20 -5.23
C THR A 82 11.56 -0.30 -6.66
N ILE A 83 10.72 0.07 -7.63
CA ILE A 83 10.97 -0.23 -9.05
C ILE A 83 11.90 0.80 -9.72
N THR A 84 12.19 1.94 -9.08
CA THR A 84 13.06 3.00 -9.61
C THR A 84 14.44 3.04 -8.95
N LEU A 85 14.51 2.68 -7.68
CA LEU A 85 15.70 2.62 -6.83
C LEU A 85 15.85 1.20 -6.28
N PRO A 86 17.06 0.78 -5.87
CA PRO A 86 17.23 -0.53 -5.24
C PRO A 86 16.29 -0.71 -4.05
N ALA A 87 15.57 -1.84 -4.00
CA ALA A 87 14.67 -2.10 -2.89
C ALA A 87 15.45 -2.17 -1.58
N PRO A 88 14.88 -1.75 -0.44
CA PRO A 88 15.51 -2.00 0.85
C PRO A 88 15.79 -3.48 1.06
N PHE A 89 16.95 -3.80 1.62
CA PHE A 89 17.46 -5.15 1.85
C PHE A 89 17.93 -5.91 0.60
N GLU A 90 17.87 -5.26 -0.58
CA GLU A 90 18.34 -5.79 -1.85
C GLU A 90 19.32 -4.82 -2.53
N ASP A 91 20.13 -5.36 -3.44
CA ASP A 91 21.06 -4.56 -4.27
C ASP A 91 20.45 -4.22 -5.64
N SER A 92 19.33 -4.86 -6.00
CA SER A 92 18.60 -4.69 -7.24
C SER A 92 17.30 -3.90 -7.03
N ARG A 93 16.67 -3.51 -8.14
CA ARG A 93 15.33 -2.90 -8.13
C ARG A 93 14.29 -4.01 -8.10
N GLU A 94 13.15 -3.70 -7.50
CA GLU A 94 11.97 -4.56 -7.56
C GLU A 94 11.56 -4.82 -9.01
N GLU A 95 11.27 -6.08 -9.33
CA GLU A 95 10.75 -6.44 -10.64
C GLU A 95 9.31 -5.97 -10.82
N VAL A 96 8.96 -5.56 -12.04
CA VAL A 96 7.58 -5.21 -12.37
C VAL A 96 6.88 -6.48 -12.86
N ASP A 97 6.19 -7.14 -11.95
CA ASP A 97 5.48 -8.38 -12.22
C ASP A 97 3.94 -8.17 -12.33
N ALA A 98 3.24 -9.25 -12.69
CA ALA A 98 1.79 -9.19 -12.86
C ALA A 98 1.04 -8.99 -11.54
N ILE A 99 1.52 -9.59 -10.44
CA ILE A 99 0.85 -9.51 -9.14
C ILE A 99 1.04 -8.11 -8.55
N GLY A 100 2.25 -7.56 -8.59
CA GLY A 100 2.56 -6.20 -8.18
C GLY A 100 1.69 -5.18 -8.90
N ILE A 101 1.57 -5.27 -10.24
CA ILE A 101 0.66 -4.41 -11.02
C ILE A 101 -0.79 -4.60 -10.56
N ALA A 102 -1.26 -5.84 -10.39
CA ALA A 102 -2.63 -6.12 -9.98
C ALA A 102 -2.95 -5.48 -8.62
N VAL A 103 -2.07 -5.65 -7.63
CA VAL A 103 -2.17 -5.01 -6.31
C VAL A 103 -2.31 -3.50 -6.46
N LYS A 104 -1.43 -2.84 -7.24
CA LYS A 104 -1.49 -1.39 -7.42
C LYS A 104 -2.77 -0.91 -8.10
N LEU A 105 -3.30 -1.68 -9.06
CA LEU A 105 -4.59 -1.37 -9.68
C LEU A 105 -5.75 -1.44 -8.68
N PHE A 106 -5.75 -2.42 -7.78
CA PHE A 106 -6.76 -2.53 -6.73
C PHE A 106 -6.64 -1.43 -5.66
N GLU A 107 -5.42 -1.06 -5.28
CA GLU A 107 -5.17 0.09 -4.40
C GLU A 107 -5.63 1.39 -5.05
N LEU A 108 -5.37 1.58 -6.35
CA LEU A 108 -5.83 2.74 -7.10
C LEU A 108 -7.36 2.80 -7.18
N ALA A 109 -8.02 1.67 -7.43
CA ALA A 109 -9.47 1.57 -7.38
C ALA A 109 -9.99 1.98 -5.99
N SER A 110 -9.29 1.57 -4.92
CA SER A 110 -9.64 1.97 -3.56
C SER A 110 -9.54 3.47 -3.35
N VAL A 111 -8.44 4.10 -3.80
CA VAL A 111 -8.24 5.56 -3.75
C VAL A 111 -9.36 6.29 -4.49
N ILE A 112 -9.78 5.80 -5.67
CA ILE A 112 -10.88 6.40 -6.44
C ILE A 112 -12.19 6.33 -5.64
N GLY A 113 -12.51 5.17 -5.05
CA GLY A 113 -13.69 5.00 -4.18
C GLY A 113 -13.67 5.97 -3.00
N LEU A 114 -12.52 6.11 -2.35
CA LEU A 114 -12.31 7.00 -1.20
C LEU A 114 -12.45 8.48 -1.55
N VAL A 115 -11.87 8.93 -2.67
CA VAL A 115 -12.01 10.32 -3.13
C VAL A 115 -13.48 10.64 -3.41
N ASN A 116 -14.23 9.70 -4.00
CA ASN A 116 -15.66 9.87 -4.22
C ASN A 116 -16.46 9.93 -2.91
N MET A 117 -16.12 9.11 -1.91
CA MET A 117 -16.74 9.16 -0.57
C MET A 117 -16.44 10.48 0.16
N MET A 118 -15.19 10.95 0.09
CA MET A 118 -14.79 12.23 0.68
C MET A 118 -15.51 13.40 0.00
N ARG A 119 -15.72 13.35 -1.32
CA ARG A 119 -16.49 14.36 -2.05
C ARG A 119 -17.90 14.49 -1.48
N LEU A 120 -18.56 13.37 -1.23
CA LEU A 120 -19.92 13.33 -0.69
C LEU A 120 -19.95 13.79 0.78
N THR A 121 -18.94 13.42 1.56
CA THR A 121 -18.81 13.80 2.98
C THR A 121 -18.50 15.29 3.17
N LEU A 122 -17.64 15.86 2.32
CA LEU A 122 -17.18 17.26 2.45
C LEU A 122 -18.10 18.28 1.78
N GLY A 123 -18.87 17.88 0.76
CA GLY A 123 -19.82 18.76 0.05
C GLY A 123 -19.21 20.00 -0.61
N SER A 124 -17.89 20.13 -0.68
CA SER A 124 -17.18 21.31 -1.17
C SER A 124 -15.91 20.90 -1.93
N LYS A 125 -15.80 21.39 -3.17
CA LYS A 125 -14.67 21.07 -4.06
C LYS A 125 -13.33 21.57 -3.50
N SER A 126 -13.29 22.78 -2.93
CA SER A 126 -12.06 23.33 -2.35
C SER A 126 -11.59 22.56 -1.12
N ARG A 127 -12.53 22.14 -0.25
CA ARG A 127 -12.23 21.26 0.89
C ARG A 127 -11.73 19.89 0.41
N LEU A 128 -12.37 19.31 -0.60
CA LEU A 128 -11.94 18.04 -1.20
C LEU A 128 -10.51 18.11 -1.72
N ILE A 129 -10.20 19.10 -2.58
CA ILE A 129 -8.87 19.28 -3.14
C ILE A 129 -7.83 19.43 -2.03
N ARG A 130 -8.11 20.28 -1.03
CA ARG A 130 -7.21 20.47 0.12
C ARG A 130 -6.95 19.15 0.85
N VAL A 131 -7.99 18.38 1.15
CA VAL A 131 -7.85 17.10 1.84
C VAL A 131 -7.03 16.12 0.99
N VAL A 132 -7.39 15.94 -0.29
CA VAL A 132 -6.70 15.02 -1.20
C VAL A 132 -5.22 15.37 -1.34
N VAL A 133 -4.89 16.65 -1.58
CA VAL A 133 -3.50 17.11 -1.68
C VAL A 133 -2.72 16.82 -0.39
N ILE A 134 -3.31 17.11 0.78
CA ILE A 134 -2.67 16.81 2.06
C ILE A 134 -2.44 15.30 2.21
N GLN A 135 -3.41 14.45 1.85
CA GLN A 135 -3.23 12.99 1.94
C GLN A 135 -2.13 12.49 0.99
N ILE A 136 -2.04 13.03 -0.23
CA ILE A 136 -0.96 12.67 -1.17
C ILE A 136 0.41 13.09 -0.65
N ILE A 137 0.53 14.29 -0.09
CA ILE A 137 1.79 14.75 0.54
C ILE A 137 2.16 13.82 1.71
N LEU A 138 1.21 13.51 2.60
CA LEU A 138 1.45 12.61 3.73
C LEU A 138 1.83 11.20 3.27
N ALA A 139 1.15 10.67 2.26
CA ALA A 139 1.45 9.37 1.67
C ALA A 139 2.87 9.34 1.08
N PHE A 140 3.28 10.40 0.38
CA PHE A 140 4.63 10.53 -0.16
C PHE A 140 5.68 10.59 0.96
N VAL A 141 5.45 11.40 2.00
CA VAL A 141 6.34 11.47 3.17
C VAL A 141 6.47 10.10 3.85
N ILE A 142 5.36 9.37 4.03
CA ILE A 142 5.36 8.03 4.63
C ILE A 142 6.10 7.03 3.73
N ALA A 143 5.88 7.04 2.42
CA ALA A 143 6.58 6.16 1.48
C ALA A 143 8.09 6.40 1.51
N VAL A 144 8.53 7.67 1.44
CA VAL A 144 9.95 8.03 1.53
C VAL A 144 10.53 7.63 2.89
N ALA A 145 9.82 7.88 3.98
CA ALA A 145 10.27 7.50 5.33
C ALA A 145 10.39 5.98 5.50
N ALA A 146 9.45 5.20 4.96
CA ALA A 146 9.50 3.75 4.98
C ALA A 146 10.70 3.23 4.18
N TYR A 147 10.90 3.77 2.97
CA TYR A 147 12.05 3.43 2.13
C TYR A 147 13.38 3.74 2.83
N THR A 148 13.54 4.95 3.36
CA THR A 148 14.79 5.37 4.01
C THR A 148 15.05 4.62 5.31
N ALA A 149 14.01 4.34 6.10
CA ALA A 149 14.12 3.50 7.29
C ALA A 149 14.57 2.09 6.93
N GLY A 150 13.98 1.49 5.88
CA GLY A 150 14.39 0.20 5.34
C GLY A 150 15.88 0.19 4.99
N ARG A 151 16.33 1.12 4.13
CA ARG A 151 17.75 1.24 3.73
C ARG A 151 18.69 1.43 4.92
N ALA A 152 18.32 2.28 5.88
CA ALA A 152 19.15 2.55 7.05
C ALA A 152 19.25 1.33 7.98
N SER A 153 18.20 0.50 8.05
CA SER A 153 18.14 -0.68 8.90
C SER A 153 18.91 -1.90 8.37
N GLU A 154 19.33 -1.90 7.09
CA GLU A 154 20.10 -3.00 6.48
C GLU A 154 21.36 -3.37 7.26
N SER A 155 22.05 -2.36 7.81
CA SER A 155 23.26 -2.56 8.62
C SER A 155 23.00 -3.20 9.99
N LEU A 156 21.76 -3.08 10.49
CA LEU A 156 21.35 -3.60 11.80
C LEU A 156 20.81 -5.02 11.71
N PHE A 157 20.25 -5.40 10.55
CA PHE A 157 19.62 -6.70 10.31
C PHE A 157 20.13 -7.34 9.01
N PRO A 158 21.43 -7.66 8.92
CA PRO A 158 22.02 -8.28 7.73
C PRO A 158 21.35 -9.62 7.37
N GLU A 159 20.80 -10.33 8.35
CA GLU A 159 20.09 -11.60 8.18
C GLU A 159 18.74 -11.49 7.46
N LEU A 160 18.21 -10.27 7.28
CA LEU A 160 16.95 -10.03 6.56
C LEU A 160 17.16 -9.66 5.09
N ARG A 161 18.42 -9.61 4.63
CA ARG A 161 18.78 -9.35 3.24
C ARG A 161 18.50 -10.57 2.36
N GLU A 162 18.47 -10.33 1.06
CA GLU A 162 18.42 -11.39 0.06
C GLU A 162 19.51 -12.44 0.35
N GLU A 163 19.13 -13.72 0.39
CA GLU A 163 20.12 -14.79 0.47
C GLU A 163 21.01 -14.70 -0.77
N THR A 164 22.25 -14.26 -0.58
CA THR A 164 23.25 -14.32 -1.64
C THR A 164 23.47 -15.81 -1.89
N GLN A 165 22.93 -16.34 -2.99
CA GLN A 165 23.38 -17.64 -3.49
C GLN A 165 24.88 -17.52 -3.69
N GLU A 166 25.67 -17.97 -2.72
CA GLU A 166 27.08 -18.19 -2.92
C GLU A 166 27.18 -19.06 -4.17
N LEU A 167 27.80 -18.50 -5.20
CA LEU A 167 28.21 -19.15 -6.43
C LEU A 167 29.11 -20.34 -6.09
N HIS A 168 28.54 -21.44 -5.61
CA HIS A 168 29.15 -22.76 -5.66
C HIS A 168 29.04 -23.28 -7.10
N HIS A 169 29.61 -22.52 -8.04
CA HIS A 169 30.09 -23.09 -9.29
C HIS A 169 31.42 -23.78 -8.96
N TYR A 170 31.32 -25.05 -8.58
CA TYR A 170 32.41 -26.02 -8.66
C TYR A 170 32.31 -26.79 -9.98
#